data_AF-A0AA95LCA5-F1
#
_entry.id   AF-A0AA95LCA5-F1
#
_cell.length_a   1.000
_cell.length_b   1.000
_cell.length_c   1.000
_cell.angle_alpha   90.00
_cell.angle_beta   90.00
_cell.angle_gamma   90.00
#
_symmetry.space_group_name_H-M   'P 1'
#
loop_
_entity.id
_entity.type
_entity.pdbx_description
1 polymer ?
#
loop_
_entity_poly.entity_id
_entity_poly.type
_entity_poly.pdbx_seq_one_letter_code
_entity_poly.pdbx_strand_id
1 'polypeptide(L)'
;MKFPKNIILDSVAERKNDPDYGLEFVQELGNDDAGFSEMVVIIFKYKGKYYSVDIQRVNGENNYDHWDVEVDCPEVIQKQAIQYYWEEVKA
;
A
#
# COMPACT_ATOMS: atom_id res chain seq x y z
N MET A 1 -9.07 2.87 8.92
CA MET A 1 -8.72 2.44 10.29
C MET A 1 -7.29 2.86 10.57
N LYS A 2 -6.86 2.98 11.82
CA LYS A 2 -5.44 3.23 12.13
C LYS A 2 -4.71 1.92 12.42
N PHE A 3 -3.56 1.70 11.78
CA PHE A 3 -2.76 0.49 11.95
C PHE A 3 -1.27 0.81 12.19
N PRO A 4 -0.55 0.06 13.04
CA PRO A 4 0.83 0.39 13.38
C PRO A 4 1.77 0.34 12.17
N LYS A 5 2.50 1.43 11.92
CA LYS A 5 3.48 1.55 10.82
C LYS A 5 4.50 0.41 10.82
N ASN A 6 5.13 0.15 11.96
CA ASN A 6 6.22 -0.84 12.04
C ASN A 6 5.74 -2.23 11.69
N ILE A 7 4.50 -2.57 12.07
CA ILE A 7 3.92 -3.87 11.72
C ILE A 7 3.76 -4.02 10.20
N ILE A 8 3.29 -2.97 9.52
CA ILE A 8 3.16 -2.96 8.04
C ILE A 8 4.54 -3.16 7.40
N LEU A 9 5.53 -2.35 7.82
CA LEU A 9 6.86 -2.36 7.22
C LEU A 9 7.61 -3.67 7.48
N ASP A 10 7.54 -4.20 8.70
CA ASP A 10 8.14 -5.50 9.06
C ASP A 10 7.50 -6.63 8.26
N SER A 11 6.18 -6.66 8.12
CA SER A 11 5.48 -7.66 7.32
C SER A 11 5.86 -7.62 5.84
N VAL A 12 6.06 -6.42 5.28
CA VAL A 12 6.53 -6.26 3.89
C VAL A 12 7.97 -6.73 3.75
N ALA A 13 8.86 -6.31 4.66
CA ALA A 13 10.28 -6.65 4.62
C ALA A 13 10.53 -8.15 4.81
N GLU A 14 9.82 -8.77 5.74
CA GLU A 14 10.01 -10.18 6.10
C GLU A 14 9.11 -11.14 5.31
N ARG A 15 8.21 -10.60 4.46
CA ARG A 15 7.14 -11.37 3.78
C ARG A 15 6.37 -12.28 4.75
N LYS A 16 6.21 -11.83 5.99
CA LYS A 16 5.53 -12.60 7.04
C LYS A 16 4.03 -12.47 6.88
N ASN A 17 3.39 -13.62 6.84
CA ASN A 17 1.94 -13.72 6.91
C ASN A 17 1.57 -13.97 8.37
N ASP A 18 1.11 -12.93 9.07
CA ASP A 18 0.72 -13.05 10.49
C ASP A 18 -0.72 -13.57 10.58
N PRO A 19 -1.04 -14.48 11.52
CA PRO A 19 -2.39 -15.03 11.68
C PRO A 19 -3.45 -13.98 12.10
N ASP A 20 -3.05 -12.92 12.82
CA ASP A 20 -3.95 -11.85 13.24
C ASP A 20 -4.08 -10.74 12.18
N TYR A 21 -3.05 -10.59 11.34
CA TYR A 21 -3.11 -9.73 10.15
C TYR A 21 -2.35 -10.35 8.96
N GLY A 22 -3.11 -10.97 8.06
CA GLY A 22 -2.53 -11.67 6.91
C GLY A 22 -2.17 -10.71 5.79
N LEU A 23 -0.90 -10.72 5.35
CA LEU A 23 -0.44 -9.97 4.19
C LEU A 23 -0.85 -10.74 2.93
N GLU A 24 -1.86 -10.25 2.25
CA GLU A 24 -2.58 -11.00 1.21
C GLU A 24 -2.08 -10.66 -0.19
N PHE A 25 -1.67 -9.41 -0.42
CA PHE A 25 -1.33 -8.94 -1.74
C PHE A 25 -0.38 -7.74 -1.67
N VAL A 26 0.72 -7.82 -2.42
CA VAL A 26 1.66 -6.72 -2.64
C VAL A 26 1.78 -6.56 -4.15
N GLN A 27 1.36 -5.41 -4.66
CA GLN A 27 1.49 -5.08 -6.08
C GLN A 27 2.47 -3.94 -6.24
N GLU A 28 3.60 -4.23 -6.88
CA GLU A 28 4.57 -3.23 -7.34
C GLU A 28 4.09 -2.70 -8.70
N LEU A 29 3.77 -1.41 -8.76
CA LEU A 29 3.55 -0.69 -10.01
C LEU A 29 4.89 -0.08 -10.44
N GLY A 30 5.47 -0.66 -11.48
CA GLY A 30 6.75 -0.24 -12.03
C GLY A 30 6.68 1.04 -12.85
N ASN A 31 7.86 1.65 -13.05
CA ASN A 31 8.08 2.88 -13.81
C ASN A 31 7.32 2.93 -15.14
N ASP A 32 6.70 4.07 -15.40
CA ASP A 32 6.46 4.55 -16.76
C ASP A 32 7.52 5.61 -17.10
N ASP A 33 7.91 5.69 -18.38
CA ASP A 33 8.82 6.69 -18.97
C ASP A 33 8.38 8.14 -18.71
N ALA A 34 7.19 8.33 -18.12
CA ALA A 34 6.60 9.59 -17.66
C ALA A 34 7.06 10.07 -16.26
N GLY A 35 7.92 9.32 -15.54
CA GLY A 35 8.53 9.80 -14.29
C GLY A 35 7.67 9.66 -13.03
N PHE A 36 6.70 8.75 -13.02
CA PHE A 36 5.95 8.40 -11.82
C PHE A 36 6.74 7.41 -10.97
N SER A 37 6.88 7.74 -9.69
CA SER A 37 7.61 6.96 -8.71
C SER A 37 7.04 5.56 -8.49
N GLU A 38 7.92 4.60 -8.25
CA GLU A 38 7.59 3.24 -7.78
C GLU A 38 6.58 3.29 -6.63
N MET A 39 5.47 2.57 -6.80
CA MET A 39 4.41 2.46 -5.80
C MET A 39 4.07 1.00 -5.54
N VAL A 40 3.91 0.67 -4.27
CA VAL A 40 3.60 -0.64 -3.74
C VAL A 40 2.30 -0.57 -2.97
N VAL A 41 1.26 -1.22 -3.49
CA VAL A 41 -0.03 -1.33 -2.80
C VAL A 41 -0.02 -2.60 -1.94
N ILE A 42 -0.24 -2.45 -0.65
CA ILE A 42 -0.31 -3.56 0.31
C ILE A 42 -1.77 -3.73 0.72
N ILE A 43 -2.30 -4.94 0.53
CA ILE A 43 -3.62 -5.32 1.06
C ILE A 43 -3.41 -6.39 2.12
N PHE A 44 -3.98 -6.15 3.30
CA PHE A 44 -3.92 -7.07 4.41
C PHE A 44 -5.29 -7.31 5.02
N LYS A 45 -5.49 -8.51 5.58
CA LYS A 45 -6.72 -8.86 6.30
C LYS A 45 -6.51 -8.58 7.78
N TYR A 46 -7.42 -7.87 8.44
CA TYR A 46 -7.40 -7.66 9.89
C TYR A 46 -8.81 -7.81 10.45
N LYS A 47 -8.97 -8.60 11.51
CA LYS A 47 -10.27 -8.86 12.17
C LYS A 47 -11.41 -9.24 11.20
N GLY A 48 -11.09 -10.01 10.16
CA GLY A 48 -12.06 -10.50 9.18
C GLY A 48 -12.43 -9.50 8.06
N LYS A 49 -11.86 -8.30 8.07
CA LYS A 49 -12.00 -7.27 7.02
C LYS A 49 -10.69 -7.10 6.28
N TYR A 50 -10.72 -6.51 5.09
CA TYR A 50 -9.52 -6.20 4.31
C TYR A 50 -9.25 -4.70 4.36
N TYR A 51 -7.97 -4.34 4.40
CA TYR A 51 -7.50 -2.96 4.44
C TYR A 51 -6.34 -2.80 3.48
N SER A 52 -6.14 -1.58 2.97
CA SER A 52 -5.02 -1.28 2.10
C SER A 52 -4.15 -0.16 2.65
N VAL A 53 -2.89 -0.14 2.21
CA VAL A 53 -1.95 0.98 2.42
C VAL A 53 -0.98 1.03 1.25
N ASP A 54 -0.67 2.24 0.81
CA ASP A 54 0.16 2.47 -0.37
C ASP A 54 1.52 3.02 0.06
N ILE A 55 2.59 2.30 -0.28
CA ILE A 55 3.97 2.76 -0.14
C ILE A 55 4.40 3.34 -1.48
N GLN A 56 4.90 4.57 -1.52
CA GLN A 56 5.35 5.21 -2.75
C GLN A 56 6.58 6.04 -2.50
N ARG A 57 7.41 6.21 -3.52
CA ARG A 57 8.47 7.21 -3.50
C ARG A 57 7.88 8.58 -3.86
N VAL A 58 8.11 9.62 -3.07
CA VAL A 58 7.67 10.99 -3.39
C VAL A 58 8.88 11.89 -3.24
N ASN A 59 9.24 12.62 -4.31
CA ASN A 59 10.40 13.52 -4.33
C ASN A 59 11.73 12.84 -3.92
N GLY A 60 11.90 11.56 -4.23
CA GLY A 60 13.11 10.78 -3.90
C GLY A 60 13.12 10.11 -2.53
N GLU A 61 12.15 10.40 -1.66
CA GLU A 61 11.96 9.81 -0.33
C GLU A 61 10.79 8.81 -0.31
N ASN A 62 10.73 7.92 0.67
CA ASN A 62 9.54 7.07 0.81
C ASN A 62 8.46 7.82 1.59
N ASN A 63 7.20 7.72 1.18
CA ASN A 63 6.10 8.32 1.92
C ASN A 63 5.98 7.78 3.35
N TYR A 64 6.39 6.52 3.58
CA TYR A 64 6.36 5.93 4.92
C TYR A 64 7.34 6.57 5.90
N ASP A 65 8.37 7.29 5.42
CA ASP A 65 9.30 8.02 6.30
C ASP A 65 8.57 9.15 7.04
N HIS A 66 7.48 9.65 6.46
CA HIS A 66 6.63 10.72 7.00
C HIS A 66 5.33 10.23 7.66
N TRP A 67 5.10 8.92 7.71
CA TRP A 67 3.95 8.37 8.42
C TRP A 67 4.09 8.54 9.94
N ASP A 68 2.96 8.81 10.59
CA ASP A 68 2.82 8.71 12.03
C ASP A 68 3.04 7.26 12.53
N VAL A 69 3.09 7.08 13.85
CA VAL A 69 3.19 5.76 14.49
C VAL A 69 2.05 4.82 14.04
N GLU A 70 0.87 5.39 13.78
CA GLU A 70 -0.27 4.69 13.20
C GLU A 70 -0.68 5.33 11.88
N VAL A 71 -0.93 4.49 10.87
CA VAL A 71 -1.24 4.88 9.50
C VAL A 71 -2.72 4.64 9.22
N ASP A 72 -3.35 5.54 8.47
CA ASP A 72 -4.71 5.33 8.00
C ASP A 72 -4.75 4.29 6.87
N CYS A 73 -5.35 3.15 7.15
CA CYS A 73 -5.62 2.06 6.22
C CYS A 73 -7.12 1.99 5.90
N PRO A 74 -7.58 2.45 4.72
CA PRO A 74 -8.98 2.35 4.32
C PRO A 74 -9.42 0.88 4.18
N GLU A 75 -10.70 0.60 4.46
CA GLU A 75 -11.28 -0.74 4.29
C GLU A 75 -11.49 -1.04 2.80
N VAL A 76 -11.03 -2.20 2.34
CA VAL A 76 -11.22 -2.68 0.98
C VAL A 76 -12.58 -3.38 0.90
N ILE A 77 -13.59 -2.64 0.46
CA ILE A 77 -14.98 -3.12 0.37
C ILE A 77 -15.21 -3.93 -0.92
N GLN A 78 -14.36 -3.77 -1.93
CA GLN A 78 -14.37 -4.54 -3.17
C GLN A 78 -12.94 -4.79 -3.65
N LYS A 79 -12.58 -6.05 -3.94
CA LYS A 79 -11.34 -6.39 -4.68
C LYS A 79 -11.54 -6.01 -6.15
N GLN A 80 -11.67 -4.73 -6.45
CA GLN A 80 -11.41 -4.28 -7.80
C GLN A 80 -9.89 -4.36 -7.98
N ALA A 81 -9.43 -4.97 -9.07
CA ALA A 81 -8.05 -4.75 -9.48
C ALA A 81 -7.88 -3.23 -9.52
N ILE A 82 -7.05 -2.67 -8.65
CA ILE A 82 -6.69 -1.27 -8.73
C ILE A 82 -5.79 -1.16 -9.96
N GLN A 83 -6.40 -1.20 -11.14
CA GLN A 83 -5.83 -0.57 -12.30
C GLN A 83 -5.92 0.91 -11.96
N TYR A 84 -4.79 1.51 -11.59
CA TYR A 84 -4.67 2.95 -11.74
C TYR A 84 -4.95 3.20 -13.23
N TYR A 85 -6.16 3.66 -13.52
CA TYR A 85 -6.48 4.20 -14.81
C TYR A 85 -5.56 5.39 -14.98
N TRP A 86 -4.61 5.27 -15.91
CA TRP A 86 -4.11 6.42 -16.62
C TRP A 86 -5.31 7.04 -17.36
N GLU A 87 -6.13 7.83 -16.66
CA GLU A 87 -6.89 8.84 -17.36
C GLU A 87 -5.90 9.98 -17.62
N GLU A 88 -5.41 10.05 -18.86
CA GLU A 88 -4.94 11.30 -19.43
C GLU A 88 -5.98 12.38 -19.12
N VAL A 89 -5.66 13.27 -18.18
CA VAL A 89 -6.32 14.56 -18.11
C VAL A 89 -5.89 15.32 -19.36
N LYS A 90 -6.72 15.22 -20.40
CA LYS A 90 -6.54 15.73 -21.76
C LYS A 90 -5.93 17.14 -21.85
N ALA A 91 -5.16 17.33 -22.92
CA ALA A 91 -5.38 18.41 -23.87
C ALA A 91 -5.49 17.83 -25.28
#